data_AF-A0A924YC43-F1
#
_entry.id   AF-A0A924YC43-F1
#
_cell.length_a   1.000
_cell.length_b   1.000
_cell.length_c   1.000
_cell.angle_alpha   90.00
_cell.angle_beta   90.00
_cell.angle_gamma   90.00
#
_symmetry.space_group_name_H-M   'P 1'
#
loop_
_entity.id
_entity.type
_entity.pdbx_description
1 polymer ?
#
loop_
_entity_poly.entity_id
_entity_poly.type
_entity_poly.pdbx_seq_one_letter_code
_entity_poly.pdbx_strand_id
1 'polypeptide(L)' 'LYRMKLLLPYQQGELVSLLHEAAVVEGQEHTENGVVLTVRLPASMAERFSSYRVVE' A
#
# COMPACT_ATOMS: atom_id res chain seq x y z
N LEU A 1 -7.21 -12.77 -4.27
CA LEU A 1 -6.74 -11.40 -3.93
C LEU A 1 -6.21 -11.44 -2.51
N TYR A 2 -5.00 -10.93 -2.29
CA TYR A 2 -4.36 -10.90 -0.97
C TYR A 2 -4.54 -9.53 -0.35
N ARG A 3 -4.85 -9.49 0.95
CA ARG A 3 -4.89 -8.25 1.73
C ARG A 3 -3.51 -8.01 2.34
N MET A 4 -2.96 -6.82 2.17
CA MET A 4 -1.71 -6.42 2.83
C MET A 4 -1.77 -4.97 3.28
N LYS A 5 -0.97 -4.64 4.30
CA LYS A 5 -0.72 -3.27 4.75
C LYS A 5 0.62 -2.79 4.17
N LEU A 6 0.62 -1.63 3.55
CA LEU A 6 1.78 -0.96 2.98
C LEU A 6 1.98 0.37 3.71
N LEU A 7 3.20 0.64 4.18
CA LEU A 7 3.54 1.95 4.73
C LEU A 7 4.27 2.76 3.66
N LEU A 8 3.62 3.82 3.19
CA LEU A 8 4.13 4.70 2.15
C LEU A 8 4.44 6.06 2.75
N PRO A 9 5.67 6.55 2.68
CA PRO A 9 5.98 7.91 3.12
C PRO A 9 5.25 8.93 2.24
N TYR A 10 4.85 10.08 2.80
CA TYR A 10 4.12 11.12 2.07
C TYR A 10 4.84 11.64 0.82
N GLN A 11 6.16 11.49 0.75
CA GLN A 11 6.94 11.86 -0.44
C GLN A 11 6.68 10.94 -1.66
N GLN A 12 6.06 9.77 -1.46
CA GLN A 12 5.79 8.79 -2.51
C GLN A 12 4.33 8.86 -2.98
N GLY A 13 3.84 10.07 -3.29
CA GLY A 13 2.46 10.29 -3.77
C GLY A 13 2.12 9.52 -5.05
N GLU A 14 3.10 9.29 -5.93
CA GLU A 14 2.89 8.48 -7.15
C GLU A 14 2.57 7.00 -6.85
N LEU A 15 3.19 6.42 -5.81
CA LEU A 15 2.90 5.03 -5.41
C LEU A 15 1.49 4.89 -4.87
N VAL A 16 1.02 5.89 -4.11
CA VAL A 16 -0.35 5.93 -3.60
C VAL A 16 -1.34 5.99 -4.75
N SER A 17 -1.14 6.90 -5.71
CA SER A 17 -2.00 7.01 -6.90
C SER A 17 -2.02 5.70 -7.70
N LEU A 18 -0.86 5.07 -7.92
CA LEU A 18 -0.78 3.81 -8.65
C LEU A 18 -1.48 2.66 -7.91
N LEU A 19 -1.42 2.63 -6.58
CA LEU A 19 -2.17 1.66 -5.77
C LEU A 19 -3.67 1.93 -5.79
N HIS A 20 -4.11 3.19 -5.83
CA HIS A 20 -5.51 3.55 -5.98
C HIS A 20 -6.08 3.13 -7.34
N GLU A 21 -5.27 3.19 -8.40
CA GLU A 21 -5.65 2.79 -9.76
C GLU A 21 -5.61 1.27 -9.95
N ALA A 22 -4.58 0.60 -9.42
CA ALA A 22 -4.30 -0.81 -9.71
C ALA A 22 -4.76 -1.79 -8.61
N ALA A 23 -5.00 -1.31 -7.38
CA ALA A 23 -5.41 -2.12 -6.24
C ALA A 23 -6.69 -1.58 -5.59
N VAL A 24 -7.37 -2.44 -4.83
CA VAL A 24 -8.56 -2.03 -4.08
C VAL A 24 -8.12 -1.57 -2.70
N VAL A 25 -8.20 -0.27 -2.44
CA VAL A 25 -7.91 0.31 -1.13
C VAL A 25 -9.09 0.04 -0.20
N GLU A 26 -8.87 -0.77 0.83
CA GLU A 26 -9.87 -1.06 1.87
C GLU A 26 -9.81 -0.06 3.03
N GLY A 27 -8.64 0.54 3.26
CA GLY A 27 -8.44 1.49 4.34
C GLY A 27 -7.14 2.25 4.18
N GLN A 28 -7.12 3.48 4.69
CA GLN A 28 -5.92 4.30 4.76
C GLN A 28 -5.83 4.93 6.15
N GLU A 29 -4.65 4.88 6.76
CA GLU A 29 -4.36 5.48 8.06
C GLU A 29 -3.17 6.43 7.93
N HIS A 30 -3.36 7.68 8.33
CA HIS A 30 -2.33 8.71 8.26
C HIS A 30 -1.55 8.70 9.56
N THR A 31 -0.25 8.42 9.48
CA THR A 31 0.68 8.40 10.61
C THR A 31 1.71 9.50 10.45
N GLU A 32 2.45 9.81 11.52
CA GLU A 32 3.55 10.79 11.46
C GLU A 32 4.69 10.35 10.51
N ASN A 33 4.81 9.04 10.26
CA ASN A 33 5.85 8.46 9.41
C ASN A 33 5.41 8.28 7.94
N GLY A 34 4.13 8.52 7.62
CA GLY A 34 3.56 8.27 6.30
C GLY A 34 2.11 7.78 6.34
N VAL A 35 1.62 7.27 5.21
CA VAL A 35 0.29 6.66 5.10
C VAL A 35 0.40 5.13 5.10
N VAL A 36 -0.35 4.50 6.01
CA VAL A 36 -0.57 3.05 5.99
C VAL A 36 -1.78 2.77 5.12
N LEU A 37 -1.56 2.14 3.96
CA LEU A 37 -2.63 1.69 3.08
C LEU A 37 -2.90 0.21 3.30
N THR A 38 -4.15 -0.12 3.59
CA THR A 38 -4.67 -1.48 3.53
C THR A 38 -5.26 -1.71 2.15
N VAL A 39 -4.61 -2.56 1.36
CA VAL A 39 -4.97 -2.81 -0.03
C VAL A 39 -5.20 -4.30 -0.31
N ARG A 40 -6.13 -4.59 -1.21
CA ARG A 40 -6.36 -5.91 -1.80
C ARG A 40 -5.87 -5.93 -3.24
N LEU A 41 -4.87 -6.77 -3.50
CA LEU A 41 -4.27 -6.91 -4.84
C LEU A 41 -3.84 -8.35 -5.14
N PRO A 42 -3.53 -8.67 -6.41
CA PRO A 42 -2.99 -9.98 -6.80
C PRO A 42 -1.57 -10.19 -6.28
N ALA A 43 -1.14 -11.46 -6.17
CA ALA A 43 0.21 -11.82 -5.68
C ALA A 43 1.34 -11.22 -6.52
N SER A 44 1.18 -11.14 -7.84
CA SER A 44 2.17 -10.55 -8.75
C SER A 44 2.48 -9.09 -8.44
N MET A 45 1.46 -8.33 -8.01
CA MET A 45 1.62 -6.94 -7.61
C MET A 45 2.10 -6.86 -6.15
N ALA A 46 1.71 -7.82 -5.30
CA ALA A 46 2.16 -7.92 -3.91
C ALA A 46 3.68 -8.04 -3.80
N GLU A 47 4.30 -8.84 -4.67
CA GLU A 47 5.76 -8.97 -4.72
C GLU A 47 6.44 -7.63 -5.02
N ARG A 48 5.87 -6.82 -5.93
CA ARG A 48 6.41 -5.49 -6.28
C ARG A 48 6.36 -4.52 -5.08
N PHE A 49 5.32 -4.60 -4.27
CA PHE A 49 5.15 -3.75 -3.08
C PHE A 49 5.65 -4.38 -1.79
N SER A 50 6.22 -5.59 -1.85
CA SER A 50 6.71 -6.33 -0.69
C SER A 50 7.76 -5.54 0.10
N SER A 51 8.54 -4.68 -0.56
CA SER A 51 9.53 -3.80 0.07
C SER A 51 8.92 -2.71 0.97
N TYR A 52 7.66 -2.34 0.75
CA TYR A 52 6.91 -1.36 1.54
C TYR A 52 5.93 -2.02 2.50
N ARG A 53 5.90 -3.36 2.53
CA ARG A 53 5.01 -4.12 3.39
C ARG A 53 5.44 -3.95 4.84
N VAL A 54 4.51 -3.50 5.66
CA VAL A 54 4.64 -3.58 7.11
C VAL A 54 4.15 -4.95 7.56
N VAL A 55 5.07 -5.74 8.09
CA VAL A 55 4.76 -6.99 8.80
C VAL A 55 4.52 -6.57 10.24
N GLU A 56 3.28 -6.77 10.71
CA GLU A 56 2.93 -6.58 12.12
C GLU A 56 3.63 -7.64 12.99
#